data_AF-A0A959AD05-F1
#
_entry.id   AF-A0A959AD05-F1
#
_cell.length_a   1.000
_cell.length_b   1.000
_cell.length_c   1.000
_cell.angle_alpha   90.00
_cell.angle_beta   90.00
_cell.angle_gamma   90.00
#
_symmetry.space_group_name_H-M   'P 1'
#
loop_
_entity.id
_entity.type
_entity.pdbx_description
1 polymer ?
#
loop_
_entity_poly.entity_id
_entity_poly.type
_entity_poly.pdbx_seq_one_letter_code
_entity_poly.pdbx_strand_id
1 'polypeptide(L)'
;MFTINIYLRFALIVVGILGGAILWSMYGFWYGFPFLLVGVIMLAGYLMLGTILSTNQLLSQQKLEEAEARLKMTYFPRILLVGYKGVYFMTQGAIAMQKRDFATAEVWIKKSLDSGLPTDNERAAALLQMVMISAGKNNIKAASNHLSELKKLKVTEPMLKEQIKEVEKQMKQAGQGMNPSMMAMTGGKGFRQGSKRRQPKMR
;
A
#
# COMPACT_ATOMS: atom_id res chain seq x y z
N MET A 1 -16.71 -11.02 9.59
CA MET A 1 -15.82 -9.99 10.18
C MET A 1 -16.54 -9.38 11.38
N PHE A 2 -16.14 -9.71 12.61
CA PHE A 2 -16.73 -9.07 13.80
C PHE A 2 -16.15 -7.65 13.92
N THR A 3 -16.93 -6.66 13.51
CA THR A 3 -16.65 -5.24 13.72
C THR A 3 -16.87 -4.90 15.20
N ILE A 4 -15.98 -5.35 16.07
CA ILE A 4 -15.99 -4.91 17.46
C ILE A 4 -15.74 -3.39 17.43
N ASN A 5 -16.73 -2.64 17.89
CA ASN A 5 -16.71 -1.19 17.91
C ASN A 5 -15.40 -0.71 18.56
N ILE A 6 -14.72 0.23 17.91
CA ILE A 6 -13.40 0.76 18.29
C ILE A 6 -13.36 1.17 19.78
N TYR A 7 -14.49 1.68 20.28
CA TYR A 7 -14.71 2.06 21.68
C TYR A 7 -14.84 0.87 22.65
N LEU A 8 -15.37 -0.27 22.20
CA LEU A 8 -15.60 -1.46 23.02
C LEU A 8 -14.30 -2.27 23.21
N ARG A 9 -13.43 -2.26 22.19
CA ARG A 9 -12.03 -2.70 22.34
C ARG A 9 -11.24 -1.79 23.27
N PHE A 10 -11.45 -0.47 23.19
CA PHE A 10 -10.82 0.48 24.10
C PHE A 10 -11.28 0.28 25.54
N ALA A 11 -12.59 0.04 25.75
CA ALA A 11 -13.14 -0.30 27.06
C ALA A 11 -12.52 -1.58 27.63
N LEU A 12 -12.31 -2.62 26.81
CA LEU A 12 -11.65 -3.86 27.24
C LEU A 12 -10.18 -3.65 27.64
N ILE A 13 -9.44 -2.80 26.92
CA ILE A 13 -8.04 -2.46 27.25
C ILE A 13 -7.99 -1.69 28.58
N VAL A 14 -8.88 -0.72 28.77
CA VAL A 14 -8.98 0.06 30.01
C VAL A 14 -9.37 -0.83 31.18
N VAL A 15 -10.33 -1.75 31.01
CA VAL A 15 -10.72 -2.74 32.01
C VAL A 15 -9.58 -3.70 32.33
N GLY A 16 -8.79 -4.13 31.34
CA GLY A 16 -7.62 -4.98 31.54
C GLY A 16 -6.50 -4.30 32.33
N ILE A 17 -6.22 -3.02 32.04
CA ILE A 17 -5.19 -2.24 32.76
C ILE A 17 -5.64 -1.90 34.17
N LEU A 18 -6.90 -1.47 34.36
CA LEU A 18 -7.46 -1.20 35.69
C LEU A 18 -7.58 -2.47 36.52
N GLY A 19 -8.01 -3.59 35.92
CA GLY A 19 -8.06 -4.90 36.56
C GLY A 19 -6.66 -5.38 36.97
N GLY A 20 -5.66 -5.22 36.10
CA GLY A 20 -4.26 -5.53 36.41
C GLY A 20 -3.68 -4.66 37.52
N ALA A 21 -4.05 -3.37 37.59
CA ALA A 21 -3.64 -2.47 38.67
C ALA A 21 -4.30 -2.81 40.02
N ILE A 22 -5.58 -3.22 40.02
CA ILE A 22 -6.27 -3.71 41.23
C ILE A 22 -5.66 -5.02 41.72
N LEU A 23 -5.41 -5.97 40.81
CA LEU A 23 -4.74 -7.24 41.12
C LEU A 23 -3.32 -7.01 41.66
N TRP A 24 -2.59 -6.04 41.13
CA TRP A 24 -1.29 -5.63 41.65
C TRP A 24 -1.39 -5.11 43.09
N SER A 25 -2.38 -4.25 43.36
CA SER A 25 -2.58 -3.65 44.68
C SER A 25 -3.07 -4.65 45.74
N MET A 26 -3.81 -5.69 45.36
CA MET A 26 -4.39 -6.66 46.30
C MET A 26 -3.53 -7.93 46.49
N TYR A 27 -2.90 -8.42 45.43
CA TYR A 27 -2.20 -9.72 45.43
C TYR A 27 -0.69 -9.60 45.17
N GLY A 28 -0.19 -8.38 44.96
CA GLY A 28 1.23 -8.09 44.80
C GLY A 28 1.73 -8.11 43.36
N PHE A 29 3.00 -7.70 43.19
CA PHE A 29 3.63 -7.43 41.89
C PHE A 29 3.50 -8.58 40.89
N TRP A 30 3.75 -9.81 41.31
CA TRP A 30 3.79 -10.96 40.42
C TRP A 30 2.44 -11.34 39.79
N TYR A 31 1.31 -10.97 40.40
CA TYR A 31 -0.03 -11.26 39.87
C TYR A 31 -0.56 -10.14 38.97
N GLY A 32 -0.19 -8.89 39.24
CA GLY A 32 -0.59 -7.74 38.42
C GLY A 32 0.34 -7.44 37.24
N PHE A 33 1.64 -7.72 37.38
CA PHE A 33 2.66 -7.37 36.38
C PHE A 33 2.43 -8.04 35.01
N PRO A 34 2.11 -9.35 34.90
CA PRO A 34 1.84 -9.95 33.59
C PRO A 34 0.62 -9.33 32.91
N PHE A 35 -0.43 -9.00 33.67
CA PHE A 35 -1.65 -8.36 33.15
C PHE A 35 -1.42 -6.91 32.72
N LEU A 36 -0.64 -6.15 33.48
CA LEU A 36 -0.24 -4.79 33.12
C LEU A 36 0.68 -4.78 31.90
N LEU A 37 1.65 -5.70 31.83
CA LEU A 37 2.56 -5.81 30.69
C LEU A 37 1.82 -6.21 29.41
N VAL A 38 0.92 -7.18 29.48
CA VAL A 38 0.05 -7.55 28.35
C VAL A 38 -0.88 -6.38 27.99
N GLY A 39 -1.46 -5.68 28.97
CA GLY A 39 -2.31 -4.52 28.72
C GLY A 39 -1.56 -3.38 28.01
N VAL A 40 -0.33 -3.09 28.41
CA VAL A 40 0.53 -2.09 27.77
C VAL A 40 0.95 -2.51 26.36
N ILE A 41 1.30 -3.79 26.15
CA ILE A 41 1.62 -4.32 24.81
C ILE A 41 0.39 -4.25 23.89
N MET A 42 -0.79 -4.61 24.40
CA MET A 42 -2.04 -4.55 23.65
C MET A 42 -2.44 -3.10 23.33
N LEU A 43 -2.21 -2.17 24.26
CA LEU A 43 -2.45 -0.74 24.06
C LEU A 43 -1.47 -0.15 23.04
N ALA A 44 -0.19 -0.53 23.09
CA ALA A 44 0.81 -0.12 22.09
C ALA A 44 0.45 -0.66 20.70
N GLY A 45 0.12 -1.95 20.59
CA GLY A 45 -0.35 -2.56 19.35
C GLY A 45 -1.62 -1.90 18.80
N TYR A 46 -2.53 -1.48 19.68
CA TYR A 46 -3.76 -0.78 19.31
C TYR A 46 -3.53 0.66 18.86
N LEU A 47 -2.70 1.43 19.56
CA LEU A 47 -2.36 2.80 19.13
C LEU A 47 -1.67 2.79 17.76
N MET A 48 -0.89 1.75 17.45
CA MET A 48 -0.20 1.61 16.16
C MET A 48 -1.10 1.05 15.05
N LEU A 49 -1.75 -0.10 15.22
CA LEU A 49 -2.60 -0.69 14.17
C LEU A 49 -3.97 -0.03 14.07
N GLY A 50 -4.54 0.40 15.20
CA GLY A 50 -5.89 0.97 15.26
C GLY A 50 -6.00 2.31 14.56
N THR A 51 -4.96 3.15 14.65
CA THR A 51 -4.91 4.44 13.93
C THR A 51 -4.85 4.22 12.42
N ILE A 52 -3.94 3.37 11.94
CA ILE A 52 -3.75 3.06 10.52
C ILE A 52 -5.01 2.41 9.91
N LEU A 53 -5.62 1.45 10.62
CA LEU A 53 -6.85 0.81 10.16
C LEU A 53 -8.02 1.80 10.10
N SER A 54 -8.13 2.71 11.09
CA SER A 54 -9.14 3.76 11.07
C SER A 54 -8.93 4.76 9.93
N THR A 55 -7.67 5.10 9.62
CA THR A 55 -7.34 5.92 8.45
C THR A 55 -7.76 5.23 7.16
N ASN A 56 -7.51 3.93 7.01
CA ASN A 56 -7.95 3.16 5.84
C ASN A 56 -9.49 3.12 5.70
N GLN A 57 -10.23 3.07 6.80
CA GLN A 57 -11.70 3.17 6.77
C GLN A 57 -12.17 4.58 6.36
N LEU A 58 -11.54 5.63 6.87
CA LEU A 58 -11.84 7.02 6.49
C LEU A 58 -11.50 7.29 5.01
N LEU A 59 -10.41 6.69 4.53
CA LEU A 59 -10.03 6.68 3.11
C LEU A 59 -11.10 6.00 2.26
N SER A 60 -11.62 4.84 2.69
CA SER A 60 -12.73 4.17 1.98
C SER A 60 -14.03 4.98 2.00
N GLN A 61 -14.23 5.83 3.01
CA GLN A 61 -15.37 6.74 3.12
C GLN A 61 -15.17 8.07 2.40
N GLN A 62 -14.09 8.24 1.64
CA GLN A 62 -13.70 9.47 0.94
C GLN A 62 -13.50 10.69 1.87
N LYS A 63 -13.38 10.49 3.19
CA LYS A 63 -13.15 11.55 4.18
C LYS A 63 -11.66 11.85 4.30
N LEU A 64 -11.09 12.41 3.23
CA LEU A 64 -9.65 12.63 3.09
C LEU A 64 -9.08 13.58 4.14
N GLU A 65 -9.82 14.63 4.49
CA GLU A 65 -9.39 15.62 5.49
C GLU A 65 -9.37 15.03 6.91
N GLU A 66 -10.38 14.25 7.28
CA GLU A 66 -10.40 13.54 8.56
C GLU A 66 -9.30 12.46 8.62
N ALA A 67 -9.02 11.78 7.51
CA ALA A 67 -7.94 10.80 7.39
C ALA A 67 -6.56 11.46 7.57
N GLU A 68 -6.32 12.61 6.95
CA GLU A 68 -5.08 13.38 7.14
C GLU A 68 -4.96 13.94 8.55
N ALA A 69 -6.04 14.48 9.11
CA ALA A 69 -6.05 15.00 10.47
C ALA A 69 -5.74 13.87 11.46
N ARG A 70 -6.38 12.70 11.32
CA ARG A 70 -6.14 11.52 12.18
C ARG A 70 -4.70 11.02 12.06
N LEU A 71 -4.15 11.03 10.86
CA LEU A 71 -2.77 10.61 10.62
C LEU A 71 -1.76 11.65 11.13
N LYS A 72 -2.06 12.96 11.04
CA LYS A 72 -1.25 14.05 11.61
C LYS A 72 -1.26 14.05 13.15
N MET A 73 -2.37 13.63 13.76
CA MET A 73 -2.50 13.42 15.21
C MET A 73 -1.66 12.22 15.71
N THR A 74 -1.17 11.37 14.82
CA THR A 74 -0.24 10.28 15.15
C THR A 74 1.17 10.85 15.31
N TYR A 75 1.38 11.63 16.38
CA TYR A 75 2.63 12.35 16.68
C TYR A 75 3.72 11.42 17.25
N PHE A 76 4.04 10.32 16.56
CA PHE A 76 5.07 9.36 16.99
C PHE A 76 6.08 8.90 15.92
N PRO A 77 6.50 9.70 14.91
CA PRO A 77 7.47 9.24 13.91
C PRO A 77 8.89 8.96 14.46
N ARG A 78 9.17 9.33 15.73
CA ARG A 78 10.50 9.22 16.37
C ARG A 78 10.67 8.01 17.30
N ILE A 79 9.57 7.42 17.79
CA ILE A 79 9.59 6.29 18.77
C ILE A 79 8.99 5.02 18.12
N LEU A 80 8.42 5.15 16.92
CA LEU A 80 7.90 4.04 16.14
C LEU A 80 9.03 3.06 15.77
N LEU A 81 8.88 1.79 16.17
CA LEU A 81 9.67 0.67 15.65
C LEU A 81 9.72 0.75 14.12
N VAL A 82 10.91 0.54 13.56
CA VAL A 82 11.31 0.82 12.16
C VAL A 82 10.23 0.47 11.13
N GLY A 83 9.56 -0.69 11.24
CA GLY A 83 8.49 -1.10 10.34
C GLY A 83 7.26 -0.18 10.31
N TYR A 84 6.78 0.29 11.47
CA TYR A 84 5.54 1.07 11.53
C TYR A 84 5.68 2.45 10.88
N LYS A 85 6.91 2.97 10.81
CA LYS A 85 7.22 4.22 10.10
C LYS A 85 6.97 4.08 8.61
N GLY A 86 7.29 2.92 8.02
CA GLY A 86 6.95 2.61 6.64
C GLY A 86 5.44 2.64 6.42
N VAL A 87 4.67 1.98 7.28
CA VAL A 87 3.21 1.90 7.14
C VAL A 87 2.56 3.30 7.24
N TYR A 88 3.10 4.19 8.07
CA TYR A 88 2.69 5.60 8.14
C TYR A 88 2.91 6.35 6.82
N PHE A 89 4.10 6.26 6.23
CA PHE A 89 4.37 6.90 4.95
C PHE A 89 3.58 6.26 3.80
N MET A 90 3.32 4.95 3.87
CA MET A 90 2.47 4.25 2.91
C MET A 90 1.05 4.82 2.92
N THR A 91 0.49 5.04 4.12
CA THR A 91 -0.85 5.62 4.26
C THR A 91 -0.88 7.09 3.81
N GLN A 92 0.18 7.87 4.04
CA GLN A 92 0.29 9.22 3.44
C GLN A 92 0.30 9.19 1.92
N GLY A 93 1.06 8.28 1.31
CA GLY A 93 1.07 8.14 -0.13
C GLY A 93 -0.30 7.69 -0.67
N ALA A 94 -1.00 6.79 0.03
CA ALA A 94 -2.36 6.39 -0.33
C ALA A 94 -3.36 7.58 -0.31
N ILE A 95 -3.28 8.45 0.69
CA ILE A 95 -4.07 9.69 0.75
C ILE A 95 -3.74 10.60 -0.44
N ALA A 96 -2.46 10.81 -0.73
CA ALA A 96 -2.02 11.65 -1.84
C ALA A 96 -2.51 11.10 -3.20
N MET A 97 -2.50 9.77 -3.38
CA MET A 97 -3.08 9.12 -4.57
C MET A 97 -4.58 9.39 -4.70
N GLN A 98 -5.35 9.34 -3.60
CA GLN A 98 -6.78 9.65 -3.64
C GLN A 98 -7.04 11.13 -3.97
N LYS A 99 -6.14 12.03 -3.57
CA LYS A 99 -6.13 13.44 -3.99
C LYS A 99 -5.65 13.65 -5.44
N ARG A 100 -5.36 12.59 -6.18
CA ARG A 100 -4.76 12.61 -7.54
C ARG A 100 -3.37 13.28 -7.59
N ASP A 101 -2.69 13.42 -6.46
CA ASP A 101 -1.32 13.93 -6.39
C ASP A 101 -0.33 12.77 -6.45
N PHE A 102 -0.07 12.29 -7.67
CA PHE A 102 0.86 11.18 -7.93
C PHE A 102 2.34 11.58 -7.76
N ALA A 103 2.67 12.87 -7.74
CA ALA A 103 4.04 13.32 -7.51
C ALA A 103 4.40 13.17 -6.05
N THR A 104 3.57 13.72 -5.16
CA THR A 104 3.75 13.62 -3.71
C THR A 104 3.55 12.20 -3.23
N ALA A 105 2.59 11.46 -3.80
CA ALA A 105 2.39 10.04 -3.47
C ALA A 105 3.67 9.21 -3.71
N GLU A 106 4.34 9.38 -4.85
CA GLU A 106 5.56 8.62 -5.16
C GLU A 106 6.66 8.86 -4.12
N VAL A 107 6.83 10.12 -3.68
CA VAL A 107 7.82 10.48 -2.65
C VAL A 107 7.52 9.79 -1.33
N TRP A 108 6.26 9.80 -0.89
CA TRP A 108 5.87 9.16 0.37
C TRP A 108 5.95 7.64 0.30
N ILE A 109 5.55 7.01 -0.81
CA ILE A 109 5.63 5.55 -0.96
C ILE A 109 7.09 5.07 -1.07
N LYS A 110 7.98 5.81 -1.74
CA LYS A 110 9.42 5.51 -1.72
C LYS A 110 9.97 5.59 -0.31
N LYS A 111 9.65 6.66 0.42
CA LYS A 111 10.05 6.83 1.82
C LYS A 111 9.53 5.72 2.73
N SER A 112 8.34 5.18 2.43
CA SER A 112 7.78 4.01 3.10
C SER A 112 8.65 2.76 2.89
N LEU A 113 8.97 2.45 1.63
CA LEU A 113 9.80 1.30 1.27
C LEU A 113 11.21 1.42 1.87
N ASP A 114 11.80 2.62 1.84
CA ASP A 114 13.12 2.90 2.43
C ASP A 114 13.13 2.80 3.96
N SER A 115 12.01 3.16 4.61
CA SER A 115 11.88 3.05 6.08
C SER A 115 11.67 1.61 6.54
N GLY A 116 11.38 0.68 5.63
CA GLY A 116 11.05 -0.70 5.93
C GLY A 116 9.61 -0.88 6.38
N LEU A 117 9.02 -2.02 6.01
CA LEU A 117 7.66 -2.42 6.35
C LEU A 117 7.71 -3.71 7.17
N PRO A 118 6.87 -3.86 8.21
CA PRO A 118 7.01 -4.95 9.17
C PRO A 118 6.60 -6.30 8.59
N THR A 119 5.75 -6.33 7.56
CA THR A 119 5.30 -7.55 6.89
C THR A 119 5.46 -7.50 5.37
N ASP A 120 5.62 -8.68 4.75
CA ASP A 120 5.60 -8.85 3.29
C ASP A 120 4.28 -8.38 2.66
N ASN A 121 3.17 -8.48 3.40
CA ASN A 121 1.86 -7.99 2.95
C ASN A 121 1.85 -6.47 2.79
N GLU A 122 2.36 -5.73 3.77
CA GLU A 122 2.43 -4.27 3.68
C GLU A 122 3.43 -3.83 2.62
N ARG A 123 4.56 -4.55 2.49
CA ARG A 123 5.51 -4.32 1.41
C ARG A 123 4.90 -4.55 0.02
N ALA A 124 4.11 -5.61 -0.13
CA ALA A 124 3.38 -5.87 -1.36
C ALA A 124 2.31 -4.78 -1.62
N ALA A 125 1.61 -4.30 -0.58
CA ALA A 125 0.67 -3.20 -0.72
C ALA A 125 1.36 -1.90 -1.17
N ALA A 126 2.50 -1.52 -0.58
CA ALA A 126 3.27 -0.36 -0.98
C ALA A 126 3.77 -0.46 -2.44
N LEU A 127 4.27 -1.64 -2.84
CA LEU A 127 4.68 -1.88 -4.23
C LEU A 127 3.50 -1.83 -5.21
N LEU A 128 2.33 -2.34 -4.81
CA LEU A 128 1.11 -2.25 -5.62
C LEU A 128 0.69 -0.79 -5.86
N GLN A 129 0.82 0.06 -4.84
CA GLN A 129 0.60 1.50 -4.98
C GLN A 129 1.62 2.13 -5.94
N MET A 130 2.90 1.73 -5.88
CA MET A 130 3.91 2.17 -6.87
C MET A 130 3.56 1.73 -8.30
N VAL A 131 3.02 0.52 -8.50
CA VAL A 131 2.51 0.06 -9.81
C VAL A 131 1.39 0.98 -10.29
N MET A 132 0.44 1.33 -9.44
CA MET A 132 -0.66 2.24 -9.80
C MET A 132 -0.15 3.65 -10.15
N ILE A 133 0.78 4.21 -9.36
CA ILE A 133 1.38 5.53 -9.61
C ILE A 133 2.14 5.53 -10.94
N SER A 134 3.00 4.53 -11.18
CA SER A 134 3.80 4.44 -12.40
C SER A 134 2.95 4.17 -13.64
N ALA A 135 1.90 3.34 -13.52
CA ALA A 135 0.92 3.17 -14.58
C ALA A 135 0.15 4.46 -14.88
N GLY A 136 -0.26 5.21 -13.85
CA GLY A 136 -0.89 6.53 -14.00
C GLY A 136 0.01 7.58 -14.65
N LYS A 137 1.33 7.47 -14.46
CA LYS A 137 2.34 8.30 -15.14
C LYS A 137 2.74 7.80 -16.53
N ASN A 138 2.03 6.80 -17.07
CA ASN A 138 2.33 6.15 -18.35
C ASN A 138 3.73 5.51 -18.41
N ASN A 139 4.33 5.19 -17.26
CA ASN A 139 5.63 4.54 -17.14
C ASN A 139 5.46 3.03 -16.91
N ILE A 140 5.08 2.33 -17.97
CA ILE A 140 4.79 0.88 -17.96
C ILE A 140 6.03 0.05 -17.58
N LYS A 141 7.23 0.52 -17.91
CA LYS A 141 8.49 -0.16 -17.58
C LYS A 141 8.74 -0.18 -16.07
N ALA A 142 8.59 0.97 -15.40
CA ALA A 142 8.69 1.05 -13.95
C ALA A 142 7.60 0.22 -13.26
N ALA A 143 6.35 0.30 -13.75
CA ALA A 143 5.24 -0.49 -13.25
C ALA A 143 5.50 -2.00 -13.34
N SER A 144 6.05 -2.48 -14.46
CA SER A 144 6.43 -3.89 -14.62
C SER A 144 7.54 -4.32 -13.66
N ASN A 145 8.52 -3.44 -13.41
CA ASN A 145 9.60 -3.72 -12.46
C ASN A 145 9.06 -3.88 -11.03
N HIS A 146 8.23 -2.94 -10.56
CA HIS A 146 7.61 -3.02 -9.23
C HIS A 146 6.70 -4.25 -9.08
N LEU A 147 5.98 -4.62 -10.14
CA LEU A 147 5.16 -5.83 -10.17
C LEU A 147 6.02 -7.10 -10.06
N SER A 148 7.19 -7.13 -10.69
CA SER A 148 8.13 -8.26 -10.57
C SER A 148 8.71 -8.39 -9.15
N GLU A 149 8.96 -7.27 -8.46
CA GLU A 149 9.39 -7.27 -7.06
C GLU A 149 8.28 -7.76 -6.14
N LEU A 150 7.06 -7.30 -6.39
CA LEU A 150 5.87 -7.69 -5.64
C LEU A 150 5.64 -9.21 -5.69
N LYS A 151 5.88 -9.85 -6.84
CA LYS A 151 5.75 -11.31 -7.01
C LYS A 151 6.73 -12.14 -6.18
N LYS A 152 7.84 -11.55 -5.74
CA LYS A 152 8.84 -12.24 -4.91
C LYS A 152 8.39 -12.32 -3.45
N LEU A 153 7.40 -11.53 -3.04
CA LEU A 153 6.94 -11.44 -1.65
C LEU A 153 5.89 -12.51 -1.35
N LYS A 154 5.89 -13.00 -0.11
CA LYS A 154 4.90 -13.98 0.36
C LYS A 154 3.64 -13.26 0.83
N VAL A 155 2.76 -12.95 -0.12
CA VAL A 155 1.45 -12.36 0.20
C VAL A 155 0.55 -13.44 0.79
N THR A 156 0.04 -13.21 2.01
CA THR A 156 -0.92 -14.12 2.67
C THR A 156 -2.36 -13.60 2.60
N GLU A 157 -2.54 -12.28 2.52
CA GLU A 157 -3.86 -11.64 2.51
C GLU A 157 -4.64 -11.93 1.21
N PRO A 158 -5.86 -12.52 1.29
CA PRO A 158 -6.62 -12.91 0.11
C PRO A 158 -7.06 -11.70 -0.73
N MET A 159 -7.52 -10.62 -0.08
CA MET A 159 -7.92 -9.39 -0.75
C MET A 159 -6.76 -8.75 -1.53
N LEU A 160 -5.55 -8.79 -0.97
CA LEU A 160 -4.36 -8.24 -1.62
C LEU A 160 -3.96 -9.11 -2.83
N LYS A 161 -4.06 -10.44 -2.74
CA LYS A 161 -3.83 -11.34 -3.88
C LYS A 161 -4.77 -11.05 -5.04
N GLU A 162 -6.05 -10.82 -4.75
CA GLU A 162 -7.04 -10.47 -5.77
C GLU A 162 -6.69 -9.15 -6.46
N GLN A 163 -6.36 -8.11 -5.69
CA GLN A 163 -5.94 -6.82 -6.24
C GLN A 163 -4.69 -6.94 -7.12
N ILE A 164 -3.68 -7.70 -6.67
CA ILE A 164 -2.46 -7.96 -7.45
C ILE A 164 -2.82 -8.62 -8.78
N LYS A 165 -3.67 -9.64 -8.75
CA LYS A 165 -4.09 -10.39 -9.94
C LYS A 165 -4.86 -9.50 -10.93
N GLU A 166 -5.69 -8.59 -10.43
CA GLU A 166 -6.42 -7.64 -11.26
C GLU A 166 -5.48 -6.63 -11.91
N VAL A 167 -4.58 -6.02 -11.14
CA VAL A 167 -3.56 -5.09 -11.65
C VAL A 167 -2.65 -5.79 -12.66
N GLU A 168 -2.26 -7.04 -12.42
CA GLU A 168 -1.51 -7.86 -13.38
C GLU A 168 -2.23 -8.04 -14.71
N LYS A 169 -3.53 -8.31 -14.65
CA LYS A 169 -4.36 -8.46 -15.86
C LYS A 169 -4.43 -7.15 -16.62
N GLN A 170 -4.68 -6.03 -15.93
CA GLN A 170 -4.72 -4.70 -16.54
C GLN A 170 -3.38 -4.33 -17.18
N MET A 171 -2.26 -4.59 -16.49
CA MET A 171 -0.91 -4.32 -17.00
C MET A 171 -0.58 -5.17 -18.23
N LYS A 172 -1.00 -6.44 -18.27
CA LYS A 172 -0.85 -7.30 -19.44
C LYS A 172 -1.67 -6.80 -20.63
N GLN A 173 -2.90 -6.36 -20.38
CA GLN A 173 -3.78 -5.80 -21.43
C GLN A 173 -3.25 -4.46 -21.95
N ALA A 174 -2.78 -3.57 -21.06
CA ALA A 174 -2.16 -2.30 -21.43
C ALA A 174 -0.87 -2.51 -22.23
N GLY A 175 -0.04 -3.49 -21.86
CA GLY A 175 1.14 -3.89 -22.63
C GLY A 175 0.80 -4.54 -23.98
N GLN A 176 -0.29 -5.33 -24.05
CA GLN A 176 -0.77 -5.96 -25.29
C GLN A 176 -1.48 -4.99 -26.23
N GLY A 177 -1.98 -3.84 -25.76
CA GLY A 177 -2.49 -2.75 -26.60
C GLY A 177 -1.40 -2.09 -27.47
N MET A 178 -0.12 -2.34 -27.15
CA MET A 178 1.05 -2.01 -27.97
C MET A 178 1.59 -3.23 -28.72
N ASN A 179 0.77 -4.25 -28.97
CA ASN A 179 1.16 -5.36 -29.84
C ASN A 179 1.44 -4.84 -31.27
N PRO A 180 2.63 -5.11 -31.84
CA PRO A 180 2.92 -4.80 -33.24
C PRO A 180 1.91 -5.40 -34.22
N SER A 181 1.21 -6.46 -33.82
CA SER A 181 0.16 -7.11 -34.61
C SER A 181 -1.13 -6.29 -34.75
N MET A 182 -1.42 -5.32 -33.87
CA MET A 182 -2.49 -4.33 -34.11
C MET A 182 -2.02 -3.15 -34.96
N MET A 183 -0.77 -2.70 -34.82
CA MET A 183 -0.16 -1.74 -35.75
C MET A 183 -0.05 -2.29 -37.19
N ALA A 184 0.17 -3.60 -37.33
CA ALA A 184 0.19 -4.27 -38.63
C ALA A 184 -1.20 -4.33 -39.30
N MET A 185 -2.29 -4.28 -38.53
CA MET A 185 -3.66 -4.23 -39.07
C MET A 185 -4.15 -2.81 -39.37
N THR A 186 -3.63 -1.77 -38.69
CA THR A 186 -3.98 -0.37 -38.97
C THR A 186 -3.01 0.35 -39.93
N GLY A 187 -1.82 -0.21 -40.19
CA GLY A 187 -0.81 0.34 -41.10
C GLY A 187 -0.69 -0.32 -42.49
N GLY A 188 -1.61 -1.23 -42.85
CA GLY A 188 -1.42 -2.12 -44.01
C GLY A 188 -2.20 -1.81 -45.29
N LYS A 189 -2.81 -0.62 -45.44
CA LYS A 189 -3.54 -0.22 -46.66
C LYS A 189 -3.16 1.20 -47.09
N GLY A 190 -1.94 1.39 -47.57
CA GLY A 190 -1.59 2.73 -48.04
C GLY A 190 -0.20 3.04 -48.55
N PHE A 191 0.68 2.08 -48.86
CA PHE A 191 1.89 2.39 -49.63
C PHE A 191 2.19 1.26 -50.62
N ARG A 192 1.66 1.41 -51.85
CA ARG A 192 2.24 0.76 -53.02
C ARG A 192 3.68 1.27 -53.16
N GLN A 193 4.64 0.49 -52.68
CA GLN A 193 6.04 0.75 -52.91
C GLN A 193 6.27 0.73 -54.42
N GLY A 194 6.68 1.89 -54.95
CA GLY A 194 6.83 2.15 -56.37
C GLY A 194 7.72 1.12 -57.06
N SER A 195 7.24 0.70 -58.23
CA SER A 195 7.94 -0.11 -59.23
C SER A 195 9.43 0.21 -59.34
N LYS A 196 10.25 -0.85 -59.25
CA LYS A 196 11.69 -0.85 -59.58
C LYS A 196 11.91 -0.22 -60.95
N ARG A 197 12.40 1.02 -61.00
CA ARG A 197 12.99 1.58 -62.23
C ARG A 197 14.36 0.93 -62.43
N ARG A 198 14.43 0.01 -63.39
CA ARG A 198 15.67 -0.60 -63.90
C ARG A 198 16.53 0.51 -64.53
N GLN A 199 17.73 0.75 -64.01
CA GLN A 199 18.71 1.60 -64.67
C GLN A 199 19.26 0.89 -65.93
N PRO A 200 19.46 1.59 -67.05
CA PRO A 200 20.12 1.01 -68.22
C PRO A 200 21.64 0.99 -68.02
N LYS A 201 22.28 -0.09 -68.49
CA LYS A 201 23.74 -0.21 -68.56
C LYS A 201 24.27 0.79 -69.59
N MET A 202 25.08 1.74 -69.13
CA MET A 202 25.91 2.54 -70.03
C MET A 202 27.08 1.67 -70.51
N ARG A 203 27.34 1.71 -71.82
CA ARG A 203 28.45 1.07 -72.50
C ARG A 203 29.74 1.84 -72.27
#